data_AF-A0A1J3GG91-F1
#
_entry.id   AF-A0A1J3GG91-F1
#
_cell.length_a   1.000
_cell.length_b   1.000
_cell.length_c   1.000
_cell.angle_alpha   90.00
_cell.angle_beta   90.00
_cell.angle_gamma   90.00
#
_symmetry.space_group_name_H-M   'P 1'
#
loop_
_entity.id
_entity.type
_entity.pdbx_description
1 polymer ?
#
loop_
_entity_poly.entity_id
_entity_poly.type
_entity_poly.pdbx_seq_one_letter_code
_entity_poly.pdbx_strand_id
1 'polypeptide(L)'
;FQLTCFVDNLRGSYPVGRDEYGLKLRLQEQFLSNILNHNGMRISHLGAIKERLCDMKVLITLDDVNDVKQLEALANEITWFGLGSRIIVTTENKELLQQHG
;
A
#
# COMPACT_ATOMS: atom_id res chain seq x y z
N PHE A 1 15.24 -7.10 6.24
CA PHE A 1 13.91 -7.38 5.67
C PHE A 1 14.12 -8.19 4.39
N GLN A 2 13.19 -9.07 4.03
CA GLN A 2 13.29 -9.85 2.78
C GLN A 2 12.96 -9.01 1.56
N LEU A 3 11.96 -8.12 1.69
CA LEU A 3 11.59 -7.17 0.65
C LEU A 3 11.54 -5.76 1.24
N THR A 4 11.86 -4.78 0.41
CA THR A 4 11.83 -3.37 0.77
C THR A 4 11.19 -2.56 -0.35
N CYS A 5 10.35 -1.60 -0.02
CA CYS A 5 9.73 -0.73 -1.01
C CYS A 5 9.58 0.69 -0.46
N PHE A 6 9.90 1.67 -1.30
CA PHE A 6 9.56 3.07 -1.07
C PHE A 6 8.51 3.45 -2.11
N VAL A 7 7.32 3.82 -1.64
CA VAL A 7 6.24 4.32 -2.46
C VAL A 7 6.25 5.83 -2.32
N ASP A 8 6.81 6.48 -3.33
CA ASP A 8 6.96 7.93 -3.36
C ASP A 8 5.64 8.62 -3.70
N ASN A 9 5.37 9.75 -3.04
CA ASN A 9 4.32 10.70 -3.38
C ASN A 9 2.95 10.06 -3.68
N LEU A 10 2.29 9.55 -2.65
CA LEU A 10 0.94 9.00 -2.78
C LEU A 10 -0.11 10.07 -3.03
N ARG A 11 0.18 11.34 -2.78
CA ARG A 11 -0.75 12.43 -3.01
C ARG A 11 -1.24 12.47 -4.46
N GLY A 12 -2.56 12.39 -4.62
CA GLY A 12 -3.20 12.39 -5.94
C GLY A 12 -3.17 11.04 -6.67
N SER A 13 -2.56 9.99 -6.10
CA SER A 13 -2.74 8.60 -6.58
C SER A 13 -4.20 8.14 -6.49
N TYR A 14 -4.99 8.84 -5.67
CA TYR A 14 -6.37 8.57 -5.38
C TYR A 14 -7.25 9.79 -5.70
N PRO A 15 -7.49 10.10 -6.98
CA PRO A 15 -8.36 11.21 -7.35
C PRO A 15 -9.80 10.92 -6.91
N VAL A 16 -10.48 11.93 -6.38
CA VAL A 16 -11.88 11.82 -5.95
C VAL A 16 -12.76 11.50 -7.17
N GLY A 17 -13.38 10.32 -7.18
CA GLY A 17 -14.15 9.80 -8.33
C GLY A 17 -14.96 8.54 -8.00
N ARG A 18 -15.80 8.09 -8.95
CA ARG A 18 -16.80 7.01 -8.74
C ARG A 18 -16.25 5.57 -8.72
N ASP A 19 -15.00 5.36 -9.12
CA ASP A 19 -14.41 4.01 -9.22
C ASP A 19 -13.36 3.77 -8.13
N GLU A 20 -13.82 3.66 -6.89
CA GLU A 20 -12.94 3.37 -5.76
C GLU A 20 -12.23 2.03 -5.93
N TYR A 21 -12.95 0.99 -6.37
CA TYR A 21 -12.40 -0.34 -6.52
C TYR A 21 -11.25 -0.37 -7.53
N GLY A 22 -11.44 0.22 -8.72
CA GLY A 22 -10.40 0.29 -9.75
C GLY A 22 -9.18 1.12 -9.32
N LEU A 23 -9.37 2.16 -8.52
CA LEU A 23 -8.25 2.94 -7.95
C LEU A 23 -7.45 2.11 -6.94
N LYS A 24 -8.08 1.41 -5.98
CA LYS A 24 -7.37 0.48 -5.07
C LYS A 24 -6.62 -0.59 -5.86
N LEU A 25 -7.25 -1.12 -6.92
CA LEU A 25 -6.68 -2.20 -7.71
C LEU A 25 -5.39 -1.76 -8.42
N ARG A 26 -5.42 -0.61 -9.09
CA ARG A 26 -4.24 -0.03 -9.74
C ARG A 26 -3.12 0.27 -8.74
N LEU A 27 -3.47 0.79 -7.57
CA LEU A 27 -2.48 1.10 -6.54
C LEU A 27 -1.79 -0.17 -6.01
N GLN A 28 -2.54 -1.26 -5.80
CA GLN A 28 -1.96 -2.57 -5.47
C GLN A 28 -1.11 -3.14 -6.59
N GLU A 29 -1.51 -3.02 -7.87
CA GLU A 29 -0.72 -3.46 -9.02
C GLU A 29 0.64 -2.76 -9.09
N GLN A 30 0.64 -1.43 -8.94
CA GLN A 30 1.86 -0.62 -8.94
C GLN A 30 2.76 -0.98 -7.76
N PHE A 31 2.20 -1.06 -6.56
CA PHE A 31 2.94 -1.43 -5.37
C PHE A 31 3.58 -2.82 -5.49
N LEU A 32 2.81 -3.82 -5.92
CA LEU A 32 3.30 -5.18 -6.06
C LEU A 32 4.33 -5.30 -7.19
N SER A 33 4.16 -4.56 -8.29
CA SER A 33 5.18 -4.46 -9.35
C SER A 33 6.51 -3.96 -8.79
N ASN A 34 6.47 -2.92 -7.95
CA ASN A 34 7.66 -2.29 -7.37
C ASN A 34 8.36 -3.19 -6.35
N ILE A 35 7.62 -3.71 -5.35
CA ILE A 35 8.22 -4.50 -4.26
C ILE A 35 8.72 -5.88 -4.72
N LEU A 36 8.08 -6.47 -5.73
CA LEU A 36 8.48 -7.76 -6.30
C LEU A 36 9.40 -7.63 -7.52
N ASN A 37 9.73 -6.39 -7.93
CA ASN A 37 10.54 -6.08 -9.12
C ASN A 37 10.03 -6.79 -10.38
N HIS A 38 8.71 -6.78 -10.59
CA HIS A 38 8.05 -7.45 -11.70
C HIS A 38 7.13 -6.47 -12.43
N ASN A 39 7.65 -5.92 -13.54
CA ASN A 39 6.93 -4.96 -14.38
C ASN A 39 5.72 -5.61 -15.08
N GLY A 40 4.65 -4.83 -15.24
CA GLY A 40 3.45 -5.28 -15.95
C GLY A 40 2.57 -6.22 -15.14
N MET A 41 2.74 -6.25 -13.81
CA MET A 41 1.90 -7.04 -12.94
C MET A 41 0.45 -6.60 -13.06
N ARG A 42 -0.44 -7.60 -13.21
CA ARG A 42 -1.88 -7.41 -13.12
C ARG A 42 -2.44 -8.22 -11.98
N ILE A 43 -3.46 -7.70 -11.32
CA ILE A 43 -4.21 -8.41 -10.28
C ILE A 43 -5.68 -8.39 -10.63
N SER A 44 -6.40 -9.45 -10.22
CA SER A 44 -7.84 -9.55 -10.45
C SER A 44 -8.68 -9.01 -9.30
N HIS A 45 -8.09 -8.78 -8.13
CA HIS A 45 -8.80 -8.42 -6.90
C HIS A 45 -7.90 -7.77 -5.84
N LEU A 46 -8.51 -7.12 -4.84
CA LEU A 46 -7.85 -6.33 -3.78
C LEU A 46 -7.21 -7.16 -2.64
N GLY A 47 -7.07 -8.47 -2.82
CA GLY A 47 -6.44 -9.39 -1.85
C GLY A 47 -5.00 -9.76 -2.21
N ALA A 48 -4.52 -9.33 -3.38
CA ALA A 48 -3.26 -9.79 -3.95
C ALA A 48 -2.02 -9.41 -3.11
N ILE A 49 -2.09 -8.30 -2.35
CA ILE A 49 -1.01 -7.93 -1.42
C ILE A 49 -0.85 -9.00 -0.36
N LYS A 50 -1.94 -9.35 0.33
CA LYS A 50 -1.93 -10.39 1.37
C LYS A 50 -1.46 -11.72 0.80
N GLU A 51 -2.03 -12.17 -0.31
CA GLU A 51 -1.68 -13.46 -0.93
C GLU A 51 -0.19 -13.59 -1.26
N ARG A 52 0.47 -12.48 -1.61
CA ARG A 52 1.88 -12.49 -2.03
C ARG A 52 2.86 -12.16 -0.91
N LEU A 53 2.42 -11.43 0.12
CA LEU A 53 3.31 -10.88 1.14
C LEU A 53 3.01 -11.37 2.57
N CYS A 54 1.96 -12.17 2.81
CA CYS A 54 1.55 -12.60 4.16
C CYS A 54 2.62 -13.35 4.94
N ASP A 55 3.56 -14.01 4.27
CA ASP A 55 4.68 -14.73 4.90
C ASP A 55 6.02 -14.01 4.73
N MET A 56 6.02 -12.81 4.15
CA MET A 56 7.23 -12.06 3.83
C MET A 56 7.48 -10.98 4.86
N LYS A 57 8.69 -10.94 5.43
CA LYS A 57 9.12 -9.85 6.31
C LYS A 57 9.50 -8.62 5.47
N VAL A 58 8.62 -7.63 5.37
CA VAL A 58 8.78 -6.43 4.52
C VAL A 58 9.16 -5.18 5.31
N LEU A 59 9.88 -4.26 4.67
CA LEU A 59 10.00 -2.86 5.12
C LEU A 59 9.45 -1.95 4.02
N ILE A 60 8.31 -1.31 4.30
CA ILE A 60 7.62 -0.43 3.35
C ILE A 60 7.65 0.99 3.90
N THR A 61 7.93 1.96 3.05
CA THR A 61 7.70 3.38 3.35
C THR A 61 6.65 3.90 2.37
N LEU A 62 5.57 4.44 2.90
CA LEU A 62 4.49 5.08 2.16
C LEU A 62 4.60 6.58 2.38
N ASP A 63 5.05 7.31 1.36
CA ASP A 63 5.32 8.74 1.47
C ASP A 63 4.15 9.62 1.03
N ASP A 64 3.90 10.71 1.76
CA ASP A 64 2.83 11.69 1.52
C ASP A 64 1.42 11.09 1.36
N VAL A 65 1.04 10.22 2.32
CA VAL A 65 -0.32 9.66 2.39
C VAL A 65 -1.28 10.75 2.83
N ASN A 66 -2.28 11.07 2.00
CA ASN A 66 -3.23 12.13 2.27
C ASN A 66 -4.70 11.68 2.30
N ASP A 67 -4.99 10.44 1.90
CA ASP A 67 -6.31 9.82 1.94
C ASP A 67 -6.22 8.42 2.59
N VAL A 68 -7.11 8.13 3.54
CA VAL A 68 -7.20 6.83 4.22
C VAL A 68 -7.35 5.66 3.23
N LYS A 69 -8.00 5.89 2.08
CA LYS A 69 -8.20 4.86 1.05
C LYS A 69 -6.89 4.36 0.45
N GLN A 70 -5.83 5.16 0.49
CA GLN A 70 -4.48 4.75 0.07
C GLN A 70 -3.90 3.73 1.07
N LEU A 71 -4.09 3.98 2.38
CA LEU A 71 -3.71 3.02 3.42
C LEU A 71 -4.54 1.74 3.33
N GLU A 72 -5.85 1.85 3.16
CA GLU A 72 -6.72 0.68 2.96
C GLU A 72 -6.34 -0.13 1.70
N ALA A 73 -5.86 0.53 0.65
CA ALA A 73 -5.42 -0.17 -0.54
C ALA A 73 -4.08 -0.92 -0.33
N LEU A 74 -3.15 -0.36 0.45
CA LEU A 74 -1.77 -0.84 0.54
C LEU A 74 -1.44 -1.61 1.82
N ALA A 75 -2.09 -1.30 2.93
CA ALA A 75 -1.76 -1.77 4.27
C ALA A 75 -2.99 -1.81 5.19
N ASN A 76 -4.13 -2.34 4.71
CA ASN A 76 -5.39 -2.36 5.46
C ASN A 76 -5.33 -3.15 6.77
N GLU A 77 -4.61 -4.27 6.77
CA GLU A 77 -4.50 -5.16 7.92
C GLU A 77 -3.06 -5.60 8.12
N ILE A 78 -2.68 -5.77 9.39
CA ILE A 78 -1.35 -6.26 9.78
C ILE A 78 -1.11 -7.69 9.23
N THR A 79 -2.18 -8.48 9.05
CA THR A 79 -2.10 -9.85 8.52
C THR A 79 -1.71 -9.94 7.05
N TRP A 80 -1.60 -8.80 6.35
CA TRP A 80 -1.16 -8.77 4.96
C TRP A 80 0.34 -9.01 4.80
N PHE A 81 1.09 -8.94 5.91
CA PHE A 81 2.55 -9.02 5.91
C PHE A 81 3.06 -10.04 6.94
N GLY A 82 4.22 -10.62 6.64
CA GLY A 82 4.87 -11.58 7.52
C GLY A 82 5.33 -10.97 8.84
N LEU A 83 5.55 -11.83 9.84
CA LEU A 83 5.99 -11.41 11.16
C LEU A 83 7.29 -10.60 11.12
N GLY A 84 7.33 -9.53 11.92
CA GLY A 84 8.47 -8.62 11.99
C GLY A 84 8.56 -7.61 10.84
N SER A 85 7.55 -7.53 9.99
CA SER A 85 7.40 -6.47 8.99
C SER A 85 7.24 -5.10 9.63
N ARG A 86 7.61 -4.05 8.90
CA ARG A 86 7.42 -2.65 9.30
C ARG A 86 6.90 -1.84 8.14
N ILE A 87 5.85 -1.08 8.38
CA ILE A 87 5.27 -0.13 7.44
C ILE A 87 5.43 1.25 8.07
N ILE A 88 6.14 2.13 7.38
CA ILE A 88 6.38 3.52 7.79
C ILE A 88 5.49 4.38 6.90
N VAL A 89 4.68 5.23 7.51
CA VAL A 89 3.79 6.14 6.81
C VAL A 89 4.23 7.56 7.13
N THR A 90 4.44 8.39 6.10
CA THR A 90 4.56 9.84 6.27
C THR A 90 3.28 10.49 5.78
N THR A 91 2.82 11.50 6.52
CA THR A 91 1.59 12.22 6.20
C THR A 91 1.68 13.63 6.76
N GLU A 92 1.22 14.61 5.99
CA GLU A 92 0.95 15.96 6.49
C GLU A 92 -0.48 16.06 7.09
N ASN A 93 -1.31 15.03 6.90
CA ASN A 93 -2.67 14.98 7.39
C ASN A 93 -2.70 14.52 8.87
N LYS A 94 -2.83 15.50 9.76
CA LYS A 94 -2.91 15.28 11.21
C LYS A 94 -4.10 14.43 11.63
N GLU A 95 -5.23 14.49 10.92
CA GLU A 95 -6.41 13.69 11.25
C GLU A 95 -6.16 12.21 10.94
N LEU A 96 -5.53 11.93 9.80
CA LEU A 96 -5.14 10.58 9.42
C LEU A 96 -4.15 9.99 10.43
N LEU A 97 -3.17 10.79 10.87
CA LEU A 97 -2.25 10.38 11.95
C LEU A 97 -2.97 10.11 13.27
N GLN A 98 -3.98 10.90 13.64
CA GLN A 98 -4.74 10.66 14.88
C GLN A 98 -5.59 9.38 14.83
N GLN A 99 -6.07 9.00 13.64
CA GLN A 99 -6.91 7.82 13.46
C GLN A 99 -6.11 6.52 13.32
N HIS A 100 -4.87 6.60 12.82
CA HIS A 100 -4.07 5.42 12.41
C HIS A 100 -2.64 5.38 12.97
N GLY A 101 -2.23 6.36 13.79
CA GLY A 101 -0.90 6.46 14.41
C GLY A 101 -0.76 5.71 15.74
#